data_AF-A0A366DNW5-F1
#
_entry.id   AF-A0A366DNW5-F1
#
_cell.length_a   1.000
_cell.length_b   1.000
_cell.length_c   1.000
_cell.angle_alpha   90.00
_cell.angle_beta   90.00
_cell.angle_gamma   90.00
#
_symmetry.space_group_name_H-M   'P 1'
#
loop_
_entity.id
_entity.type
_entity.pdbx_description
1 polymer ?
#
loop_
_entity_poly.entity_id
_entity_poly.type
_entity_poly.pdbx_seq_one_letter_code
_entity_poly.pdbx_strand_id
1 'polypeptide(L)'
;MTNTFSNTELAISFANADKNAAPHMRIQLGDADLLMPLPDGLTFTGNAPLNLSLSIPNQSVAMQEEYYASTSSQTSHKETQDTEEAQSEACMPQLLLPPASPQKTVSKYQTQWPVVGGNDLLMDTSDILKSETFRKKYQPGIKRDIYIAGCPGLKDLKKQLSIPIFKIGDCGEGRIAERIKQQSKDQYGSYYKINGDWPVQDEGFDDYSALQIYLPVNHHKMSPVKASSRGLTVTLPEGMTRQQFSRAFQKRLASCSWLEWRKTEDALAHFARRNINQDVIDRYTDYGAGENTDITQATELYCIRNEVEEDCKRLIAVIENIILDQLGLI
;
A
#
# COMPACT_ATOMS: atom_id res chain seq x y z
N MET A 1 -2.11 -30.02 -41.10
CA MET A 1 -1.47 -30.58 -39.90
C MET A 1 -2.25 -30.07 -38.71
N THR A 2 -2.95 -30.96 -38.01
CA THR A 2 -3.72 -30.64 -36.80
C THR A 2 -2.74 -30.42 -35.65
N ASN A 3 -2.59 -29.18 -35.20
CA ASN A 3 -1.84 -28.87 -33.98
C ASN A 3 -2.67 -29.33 -32.77
N THR A 4 -2.29 -30.48 -32.23
CA THR A 4 -2.77 -30.95 -30.93
C THR A 4 -2.07 -30.11 -29.86
N PHE A 5 -2.74 -29.09 -29.34
CA PHE A 5 -2.23 -28.35 -28.19
C PHE A 5 -2.42 -29.22 -26.94
N SER A 6 -1.31 -29.68 -26.34
CA SER A 6 -1.33 -30.38 -25.07
C SER A 6 -1.60 -29.37 -23.95
N ASN A 7 -2.79 -29.41 -23.36
CA ASN A 7 -3.02 -28.78 -22.07
C ASN A 7 -2.20 -29.53 -21.01
N THR A 8 -1.33 -28.84 -20.29
CA THR A 8 -0.68 -29.41 -19.11
C THR A 8 -1.68 -29.38 -17.96
N GLU A 9 -2.15 -30.56 -17.55
CA GLU A 9 -3.05 -30.71 -16.42
C GLU A 9 -2.23 -30.95 -15.14
N LEU A 10 -2.49 -30.15 -14.11
CA LEU A 10 -2.01 -30.42 -12.75
C LEU A 10 -3.10 -31.23 -12.03
N ALA A 11 -2.81 -32.46 -11.64
CA ALA A 11 -3.70 -33.30 -10.84
C ALA A 11 -3.10 -33.56 -9.46
N ILE A 12 -3.85 -33.24 -8.41
CA ILE A 12 -3.50 -33.60 -7.02
C ILE A 12 -4.49 -34.67 -6.57
N SER A 13 -3.97 -35.83 -6.16
CA SER A 13 -4.77 -36.95 -5.66
C SER A 13 -4.30 -37.43 -4.30
N PHE A 14 -5.28 -37.85 -3.49
CA PHE A 14 -5.08 -38.42 -2.17
C PHE A 14 -5.58 -39.85 -2.19
N ALA A 15 -4.70 -40.81 -1.90
CA ALA A 15 -5.06 -42.21 -1.84
C ALA A 15 -4.76 -42.76 -0.44
N ASN A 16 -5.78 -43.41 0.15
CA ASN A 16 -5.49 -44.52 1.04
C ASN A 16 -4.99 -45.63 0.13
N ALA A 17 -3.67 -45.83 0.07
CA ALA A 17 -3.16 -47.09 -0.43
C ALA A 17 -3.75 -48.22 0.44
N ASP A 18 -3.89 -49.42 -0.13
CA ASP A 18 -4.49 -50.64 0.46
C ASP A 18 -4.39 -50.71 1.99
N LYS A 19 -5.33 -51.37 2.67
CA LYS A 19 -5.53 -51.44 4.15
C LYS A 19 -4.28 -51.56 5.07
N ASN A 20 -3.08 -51.79 4.54
CA ASN A 20 -1.78 -51.84 5.22
C ASN A 20 -0.74 -50.78 4.78
N ALA A 21 -1.07 -49.79 3.95
CA ALA A 21 -0.13 -48.79 3.46
C ALA A 21 -0.41 -47.41 4.06
N ALA A 22 0.66 -46.67 4.39
CA ALA A 22 0.55 -45.29 4.87
C ALA A 22 -0.14 -44.41 3.81
N PRO A 23 -0.90 -43.39 4.20
CA PRO A 23 -1.56 -42.51 3.24
C PRO A 23 -0.54 -41.55 2.61
N HIS A 24 -0.66 -41.31 1.31
CA HIS A 24 0.26 -40.45 0.55
C HIS A 24 -0.50 -39.40 -0.26
N MET A 25 0.17 -38.28 -0.53
CA MET A 25 -0.24 -37.26 -1.48
C MET A 25 0.52 -37.47 -2.80
N ARG A 26 -0.19 -37.44 -3.93
CA ARG A 26 0.40 -37.52 -5.27
C ARG A 26 0.10 -36.25 -6.06
N ILE A 27 1.13 -35.65 -6.65
CA ILE A 27 1.03 -34.46 -7.51
C ILE A 27 1.55 -34.83 -8.89
N GLN A 28 0.70 -34.71 -9.91
CA GLN A 28 1.03 -35.00 -11.31
C GLN A 28 0.96 -33.73 -12.15
N LEU A 29 1.97 -33.46 -12.97
CA LEU A 29 2.00 -32.35 -13.93
C LEU A 29 2.53 -32.87 -15.27
N GLY A 30 1.63 -33.10 -16.23
CA GLY A 30 1.98 -33.80 -17.46
C GLY A 30 2.55 -35.20 -17.16
N ASP A 31 3.78 -35.49 -17.60
CA ASP A 31 4.48 -36.76 -17.34
C ASP A 31 5.26 -36.78 -16.00
N ALA A 32 5.33 -35.66 -15.28
CA ALA A 32 6.01 -35.58 -13.98
C ALA A 32 5.08 -36.07 -12.85
N ASP A 33 5.61 -36.89 -11.95
CA ASP A 33 4.87 -37.50 -10.84
C ASP A 33 5.67 -37.42 -9.54
N LEU A 34 5.07 -36.79 -8.52
CA LEU A 34 5.66 -36.63 -7.20
C LEU A 34 4.78 -37.31 -6.15
N LEU A 35 5.36 -38.23 -5.38
CA LEU A 35 4.70 -38.93 -4.27
C LEU A 35 5.33 -38.51 -2.94
N MET A 36 4.50 -38.07 -1.99
CA MET A 36 4.94 -37.61 -0.67
C MET A 36 4.10 -38.22 0.46
N PRO A 37 4.68 -38.46 1.64
CA PRO A 37 3.89 -38.84 2.82
C PRO A 37 2.93 -37.71 3.20
N LEU A 38 1.76 -38.06 3.74
CA LEU A 38 0.82 -37.06 4.24
C LEU A 38 1.40 -36.36 5.48
N PRO A 39 1.36 -35.01 5.55
CA PRO A 39 1.81 -34.28 6.73
C PRO A 39 1.02 -34.65 7.98
N ASP A 40 1.70 -34.63 9.13
CA ASP A 40 1.06 -34.88 10.43
C ASP A 40 -0.13 -33.95 10.66
N GLY A 41 -1.26 -34.52 11.07
CA GLY A 41 -2.51 -33.78 11.35
C GLY A 41 -3.51 -33.71 10.19
N LEU A 42 -3.14 -34.11 8.98
CA LEU A 42 -4.07 -34.28 7.86
C LEU A 42 -4.65 -35.71 7.87
N THR A 43 -5.95 -35.83 8.10
CA THR A 43 -6.68 -37.10 8.03
C THR A 43 -7.72 -37.04 6.92
N PHE A 44 -7.78 -38.08 6.09
CA PHE A 44 -8.76 -38.20 5.02
C PHE A 44 -9.77 -39.29 5.39
N THR A 45 -11.07 -38.95 5.42
CA THR A 45 -12.14 -39.84 5.89
C THR A 45 -13.03 -40.38 4.76
N GLY A 46 -12.64 -40.18 3.49
CA GLY A 46 -13.37 -40.65 2.32
C GLY A 46 -12.82 -41.95 1.72
N ASN A 47 -13.71 -42.77 1.16
CA ASN A 47 -13.35 -44.00 0.43
C ASN A 47 -13.06 -43.77 -1.07
N ALA A 48 -13.15 -42.52 -1.54
CA ALA A 48 -12.90 -42.13 -2.92
C ALA A 48 -11.75 -41.12 -2.99
N PRO A 49 -10.85 -41.21 -3.98
CA PRO A 49 -9.78 -40.24 -4.14
C PRO A 49 -10.35 -38.85 -4.41
N LEU A 50 -9.88 -37.85 -3.66
CA LEU A 50 -10.17 -36.45 -3.96
C LEU A 50 -9.24 -36.02 -5.10
N ASN A 51 -9.80 -35.71 -6.27
CA ASN A 51 -9.05 -35.23 -7.42
C ASN A 51 -9.28 -33.72 -7.57
N LEU A 52 -8.20 -32.94 -7.49
CA LEU A 52 -8.18 -31.53 -7.85
C LEU A 52 -7.42 -31.37 -9.15
N SER A 53 -8.10 -30.99 -10.22
CA SER A 53 -7.49 -30.69 -11.53
C SER A 53 -7.46 -29.19 -11.76
N LEU A 54 -6.30 -28.66 -12.13
CA LEU A 54 -6.11 -27.30 -12.62
C LEU A 54 -5.57 -27.35 -14.04
N SER A 55 -6.30 -26.74 -14.98
CA SER A 55 -5.89 -26.58 -16.36
C SER A 55 -5.32 -25.17 -16.54
N ILE A 56 -4.04 -25.07 -16.88
CA ILE A 56 -3.41 -23.78 -17.20
C ILE A 56 -3.53 -23.57 -18.72
N PRO A 57 -4.23 -22.52 -19.20
CA PRO A 57 -4.26 -22.22 -20.61
C PRO A 57 -2.87 -21.77 -21.08
N ASN A 58 -2.36 -22.40 -22.13
CA ASN A 58 -1.08 -22.06 -22.74
C ASN A 58 -1.19 -20.67 -23.40
N GLN A 59 -0.70 -19.62 -22.75
CA GLN A 59 -0.53 -18.30 -23.38
C GLN A 59 0.85 -18.23 -24.03
N SER A 60 0.96 -18.67 -25.28
CA SER A 60 2.04 -18.22 -26.17
C SER A 60 1.53 -17.03 -26.99
N VAL A 61 1.89 -15.83 -26.54
CA VAL A 61 1.66 -14.58 -27.27
C VAL A 61 2.67 -14.48 -28.40
N ALA A 62 2.13 -14.15 -29.57
CA ALA A 62 2.84 -13.57 -30.69
C ALA A 62 3.68 -12.36 -30.24
N MET A 63 5.00 -12.51 -30.17
CA MET A 63 5.96 -11.40 -30.18
C MET A 63 7.25 -11.86 -30.86
N GLN A 64 7.19 -12.08 -32.17
CA GLN A 64 8.37 -12.10 -33.04
C GLN A 64 7.94 -11.54 -34.38
N GLU A 65 8.08 -10.23 -34.56
CA GLU A 65 8.32 -9.54 -35.84
C GLU A 65 8.28 -8.03 -35.58
N GLU A 66 9.40 -7.46 -35.16
CA GLU A 66 9.79 -6.05 -35.43
C GLU A 66 11.18 -5.80 -34.84
N TYR A 67 12.21 -6.49 -35.34
CA TYR A 67 13.60 -6.07 -35.09
C TYR A 67 14.52 -6.50 -36.25
N TYR A 68 14.37 -5.81 -37.38
CA TYR A 68 15.42 -5.73 -38.41
C TYR A 68 15.42 -4.35 -39.07
N ALA A 69 16.29 -3.48 -38.56
CA ALA A 69 17.06 -2.43 -39.27
C ALA A 69 17.71 -1.59 -38.15
N SER A 70 19.00 -1.70 -37.84
CA SER A 70 20.09 -1.27 -38.72
C SER A 70 21.44 -1.74 -38.16
N THR A 71 22.27 -2.25 -39.07
CA THR A 71 23.74 -2.20 -39.09
C THR A 71 24.31 -0.91 -38.48
N SER A 72 25.50 -0.79 -37.93
CA SER A 72 26.73 -1.60 -37.85
C SER A 72 27.73 -0.76 -37.04
N SER A 73 28.57 -1.37 -36.20
CA SER A 73 30.02 -1.08 -36.11
C SER A 73 30.69 -2.05 -35.15
N GLN A 74 31.72 -2.72 -35.67
CA GLN A 74 32.62 -3.62 -34.97
C GLN A 74 33.59 -2.84 -34.08
N THR A 75 33.89 -3.37 -32.91
CA THR A 75 35.27 -3.47 -32.41
C THR A 75 35.39 -4.63 -31.43
N SER A 76 36.29 -5.54 -31.77
CA SER A 76 36.78 -6.69 -31.02
C SER A 76 37.58 -6.29 -29.78
N HIS A 77 37.45 -7.04 -28.67
CA HIS A 77 38.57 -7.73 -28.00
C HIS A 77 38.11 -8.63 -26.83
N LYS A 78 38.47 -9.93 -26.97
CA LYS A 78 38.97 -10.92 -25.99
C LYS A 78 38.21 -11.22 -24.68
N GLU A 79 37.69 -12.45 -24.66
CA GLU A 79 37.83 -13.49 -23.63
C GLU A 79 38.17 -13.07 -22.21
N THR A 80 37.23 -13.31 -21.28
CA THR A 80 37.52 -14.15 -20.11
C THR A 80 36.25 -14.92 -19.75
N GLN A 81 36.41 -16.23 -19.58
CA GLN A 81 35.40 -17.18 -19.13
C GLN A 81 35.11 -17.04 -17.64
N ASP A 82 33.92 -17.54 -17.28
CA ASP A 82 33.47 -18.02 -15.96
C ASP A 82 33.10 -16.96 -14.92
N THR A 83 31.79 -16.71 -14.75
CA THR A 83 30.98 -17.18 -13.61
C THR A 83 29.52 -16.77 -13.87
N GLU A 84 28.80 -17.55 -14.67
CA GLU A 84 27.36 -17.41 -14.93
C GLU A 84 26.61 -18.34 -13.97
N GLU A 85 26.05 -17.81 -12.89
CA GLU A 85 24.92 -18.38 -12.13
C GLU A 85 24.62 -17.45 -10.94
N ALA A 86 23.75 -16.45 -11.15
CA ALA A 86 22.87 -15.82 -10.13
C ALA A 86 22.25 -14.49 -10.63
N GLN A 87 21.80 -14.38 -11.88
CA GLN A 87 21.10 -13.17 -12.35
C GLN A 87 20.06 -13.51 -13.43
N SER A 88 18.87 -13.96 -13.02
CA SER A 88 17.71 -14.10 -13.92
C SER A 88 16.39 -14.37 -13.17
N GLU A 89 16.12 -13.73 -12.04
CA GLU A 89 14.77 -13.69 -11.48
C GLU A 89 14.47 -12.27 -10.99
N ALA A 90 14.11 -11.39 -11.93
CA ALA A 90 13.61 -10.07 -11.61
C ALA A 90 12.39 -9.75 -12.47
N CYS A 91 11.32 -9.33 -11.78
CA CYS A 91 10.15 -8.64 -12.31
C CYS A 91 9.19 -9.48 -13.18
N MET A 92 8.35 -10.31 -12.54
CA MET A 92 7.08 -10.73 -13.13
C MET A 92 5.94 -9.99 -12.42
N PRO A 93 5.11 -9.19 -13.12
CA PRO A 93 3.84 -8.74 -12.57
C PRO A 93 2.97 -9.97 -12.33
N GLN A 94 2.54 -10.19 -11.09
CA GLN A 94 1.66 -11.30 -10.76
C GLN A 94 0.30 -10.75 -10.34
N LEU A 95 -0.75 -11.36 -10.89
CA LEU A 95 -2.12 -11.08 -10.48
C LEU A 95 -2.26 -11.31 -8.98
N LEU A 96 -2.92 -10.36 -8.31
CA LEU A 96 -3.32 -10.36 -6.90
C LEU A 96 -3.57 -11.77 -6.36
N LEU A 97 -3.05 -12.02 -5.14
CA LEU A 97 -3.41 -13.19 -4.34
C LEU A 97 -4.92 -13.44 -4.41
N PRO A 98 -5.38 -14.70 -4.49
CA PRO A 98 -6.79 -15.01 -4.61
C PRO A 98 -7.57 -14.35 -3.46
N PRO A 99 -8.78 -13.82 -3.73
CA PRO A 99 -9.59 -13.18 -2.71
C PRO A 99 -9.80 -14.16 -1.55
N ALA A 100 -9.69 -13.66 -0.33
CA ALA A 100 -9.98 -14.43 0.88
C ALA A 100 -11.36 -15.10 0.72
N SER A 101 -11.42 -16.42 0.98
CA SER A 101 -12.64 -17.23 0.91
C SER A 101 -13.79 -16.57 1.66
N PRO A 102 -15.03 -16.58 1.13
CA PRO A 102 -16.15 -15.88 1.73
C PRO A 102 -16.59 -16.59 3.02
N GLN A 103 -16.04 -16.19 4.16
CA GLN A 103 -16.60 -16.55 5.46
C GLN A 103 -17.77 -15.62 5.79
N LYS A 104 -18.98 -16.18 5.64
CA LYS A 104 -20.22 -15.66 6.21
C LYS A 104 -20.15 -15.72 7.74
N THR A 105 -19.69 -14.64 8.36
CA THR A 105 -20.12 -14.16 9.67
C THR A 105 -19.68 -12.71 9.79
N VAL A 106 -20.59 -11.78 9.48
CA VAL A 106 -20.41 -10.36 9.82
C VAL A 106 -20.56 -10.27 11.34
N SER A 107 -19.46 -10.49 12.07
CA SER A 107 -19.41 -10.11 13.48
C SER A 107 -19.51 -8.59 13.53
N LYS A 108 -20.43 -8.07 14.36
CA LYS A 108 -20.61 -6.63 14.62
C LYS A 108 -19.44 -6.05 15.44
N TYR A 109 -18.22 -6.51 15.22
CA TYR A 109 -17.06 -5.93 15.86
C TYR A 109 -16.66 -4.68 15.08
N GLN A 110 -16.98 -3.51 15.63
CA GLN A 110 -16.52 -2.25 15.09
C GLN A 110 -15.06 -2.05 15.54
N THR A 111 -14.11 -2.33 14.64
CA THR A 111 -12.71 -1.98 14.87
C THR A 111 -12.64 -0.50 15.18
N GLN A 112 -12.04 -0.16 16.32
CA GLN A 112 -11.81 1.21 16.73
C GLN A 112 -10.62 1.73 15.92
N TRP A 113 -10.93 2.39 14.80
CA TRP A 113 -9.91 3.00 13.97
C TRP A 113 -9.16 4.08 14.76
N PRO A 114 -7.86 4.24 14.52
CA PRO A 114 -7.11 5.29 15.19
C PRO A 114 -7.66 6.64 14.79
N VAL A 115 -7.60 7.56 15.73
CA VAL A 115 -8.21 8.87 15.61
C VAL A 115 -7.16 9.87 15.11
N VAL A 116 -7.43 10.55 13.99
CA VAL A 116 -6.50 11.51 13.38
C VAL A 116 -6.04 12.54 14.41
N GLY A 117 -4.74 12.69 14.61
CA GLY A 117 -4.18 13.66 15.57
C GLY A 117 -4.20 13.25 17.05
N GLY A 118 -4.76 12.08 17.39
CA GLY A 118 -4.79 11.58 18.77
C GLY A 118 -5.87 12.21 19.65
N ASN A 119 -6.12 11.63 20.83
CA ASN A 119 -7.24 12.05 21.68
C ASN A 119 -7.04 13.40 22.38
N ASP A 120 -5.79 13.87 22.46
CA ASP A 120 -5.37 15.12 23.11
C ASP A 120 -5.46 16.35 22.18
N LEU A 121 -5.93 16.18 20.94
CA LEU A 121 -6.06 17.26 19.96
C LEU A 121 -7.10 18.31 20.39
N LEU A 122 -6.72 19.59 20.41
CA LEU A 122 -7.67 20.68 20.60
C LEU A 122 -8.53 20.82 19.33
N MET A 123 -9.77 20.35 19.41
CA MET A 123 -10.70 20.29 18.28
C MET A 123 -11.27 21.64 17.87
N ASP A 124 -11.58 22.52 18.82
CA ASP A 124 -12.10 23.85 18.54
C ASP A 124 -11.06 24.92 18.87
N THR A 125 -10.50 25.50 17.82
CA THR A 125 -9.48 26.56 17.89
C THR A 125 -10.07 27.95 17.66
N SER A 126 -11.39 28.06 17.41
CA SER A 126 -12.05 29.29 16.95
C SER A 126 -11.81 30.45 17.91
N ASP A 127 -11.84 30.17 19.21
CA ASP A 127 -11.65 31.17 20.26
C ASP A 127 -10.22 31.71 20.33
N ILE A 128 -9.24 30.88 19.97
CA ILE A 128 -7.85 31.29 19.88
C ILE A 128 -7.64 32.07 18.59
N LEU A 129 -8.16 31.58 17.47
CA LEU A 129 -8.05 32.21 16.15
C LEU A 129 -8.74 33.59 16.08
N LYS A 130 -9.81 33.82 16.86
CA LYS A 130 -10.47 35.14 16.97
C LYS A 130 -9.75 36.10 17.91
N SER A 131 -8.82 35.62 18.73
CA SER A 131 -8.20 36.41 19.79
C SER A 131 -7.29 37.51 19.24
N GLU A 132 -7.18 38.61 19.98
CA GLU A 132 -6.23 39.67 19.65
C GLU A 132 -4.78 39.17 19.73
N THR A 133 -4.50 38.22 20.63
CA THR A 133 -3.18 37.60 20.78
C THR A 133 -2.76 36.84 19.52
N PHE A 134 -3.67 36.06 18.92
CA PHE A 134 -3.40 35.41 17.64
C PHE A 134 -3.12 36.45 16.55
N ARG A 135 -3.95 37.49 16.43
CA ARG A 135 -3.76 38.56 15.44
C ARG A 135 -2.41 39.29 15.59
N LYS A 136 -1.92 39.46 16.82
CA LYS A 136 -0.62 40.11 17.09
C LYS A 136 0.56 39.18 16.74
N LYS A 137 0.47 37.89 17.08
CA LYS A 137 1.56 36.92 16.90
C LYS A 137 1.62 36.33 15.49
N TYR A 138 0.49 36.12 14.84
CA TYR A 138 0.41 35.50 13.52
C TYR A 138 0.69 36.52 12.42
N GLN A 139 1.89 36.49 11.87
CA GLN A 139 2.23 37.13 10.60
C GLN A 139 2.26 36.07 9.50
N PRO A 140 1.54 36.23 8.37
CA PRO A 140 1.55 35.25 7.29
C PRO A 140 2.94 35.11 6.64
N GLY A 141 3.43 33.87 6.57
CA GLY A 141 4.68 33.51 5.91
C GLY A 141 4.46 32.69 4.64
N ILE A 142 5.26 31.63 4.47
CA ILE A 142 5.18 30.77 3.30
C ILE A 142 3.92 29.89 3.32
N LYS A 143 3.47 29.49 2.13
CA LYS A 143 2.35 28.56 1.98
C LYS A 143 2.80 27.14 1.69
N ARG A 144 2.00 26.19 2.18
CA ARG A 144 2.11 24.75 1.92
C ARG A 144 0.75 24.23 1.50
N ASP A 145 0.75 23.18 0.70
CA ASP A 145 -0.47 22.45 0.38
C ASP A 145 -0.45 21.09 1.06
N ILE A 146 -1.60 20.67 1.59
CA ILE A 146 -1.85 19.36 2.18
C ILE A 146 -2.84 18.62 1.29
N TYR A 147 -2.58 17.35 1.04
CA TYR A 147 -3.45 16.50 0.22
C TYR A 147 -3.69 15.14 0.88
N ILE A 148 -4.85 14.57 0.58
CA ILE A 148 -5.14 13.15 0.75
C ILE A 148 -5.16 12.54 -0.65
N ALA A 149 -4.45 11.44 -0.86
CA ALA A 149 -4.38 10.76 -2.15
C ALA A 149 -4.74 9.29 -2.06
N GLY A 150 -5.29 8.77 -3.15
CA GLY A 150 -5.55 7.35 -3.35
C GLY A 150 -5.39 6.95 -4.81
N CYS A 151 -5.28 5.64 -5.03
CA CYS A 151 -5.16 5.01 -6.33
C CYS A 151 -5.96 3.69 -6.32
N PRO A 152 -6.17 3.04 -7.48
CA PRO A 152 -6.80 1.72 -7.56
C PRO A 152 -6.13 0.66 -6.66
N GLY A 153 -4.81 0.57 -6.66
CA GLY A 153 -4.07 -0.41 -5.85
C GLY A 153 -4.29 -0.19 -4.35
N LEU A 154 -4.27 1.07 -3.90
CA LEU A 154 -4.59 1.39 -2.50
C LEU A 154 -6.06 1.10 -2.16
N LYS A 155 -6.99 1.26 -3.12
CA LYS A 155 -8.40 0.88 -2.94
C LYS A 155 -8.54 -0.64 -2.75
N ASP A 156 -7.77 -1.44 -3.46
CA ASP A 156 -7.82 -2.90 -3.31
C ASP A 156 -7.10 -3.34 -2.03
N LEU A 157 -5.97 -2.73 -1.68
CA LEU A 157 -5.32 -2.94 -0.38
C LEU A 157 -6.27 -2.63 0.80
N LYS A 158 -7.07 -1.55 0.72
CA LYS A 158 -8.10 -1.26 1.74
C LYS A 158 -9.12 -2.38 1.87
N LYS A 159 -9.54 -2.99 0.76
CA LYS A 159 -10.51 -4.10 0.79
C LYS A 159 -9.86 -5.33 1.41
N GLN A 160 -8.65 -5.67 0.96
CA GLN A 160 -7.88 -6.82 1.45
C GLN A 160 -7.63 -6.71 2.95
N LEU A 161 -7.18 -5.54 3.42
CA LEU A 161 -6.91 -5.31 4.83
C LEU A 161 -8.17 -4.99 5.63
N SER A 162 -9.25 -4.57 4.97
CA SER A 162 -10.47 -4.02 5.61
C SER A 162 -10.21 -2.77 6.48
N ILE A 163 -9.34 -1.86 6.02
CA ILE A 163 -8.88 -0.67 6.76
C ILE A 163 -8.99 0.58 5.89
N PRO A 164 -9.38 1.74 6.44
CA PRO A 164 -9.43 2.99 5.69
C PRO A 164 -8.04 3.64 5.57
N ILE A 165 -7.21 3.23 4.62
CA ILE A 165 -5.81 3.72 4.48
C ILE A 165 -5.64 4.67 3.31
N PHE A 166 -5.24 5.92 3.53
CA PHE A 166 -4.90 6.84 2.43
C PHE A 166 -3.49 7.37 2.57
N LYS A 167 -2.93 7.86 1.47
CA LYS A 167 -1.70 8.64 1.55
C LYS A 167 -2.04 10.06 1.97
N ILE A 168 -1.35 10.60 2.96
CA ILE A 168 -1.43 12.02 3.34
C ILE A 168 -0.04 12.61 3.20
N GLY A 169 0.06 13.79 2.60
CA GLY A 169 1.36 14.47 2.51
C GLY A 169 1.22 15.96 2.34
N ASP A 170 2.36 16.65 2.41
CA ASP A 170 2.46 18.08 2.19
C ASP A 170 3.45 18.43 1.08
N CYS A 171 3.20 19.55 0.39
CA CYS A 171 4.04 20.05 -0.67
C CYS A 171 4.06 21.59 -0.71
N GLY A 172 4.82 22.17 -1.64
CA GLY A 172 4.76 23.61 -1.89
C GLY A 172 3.39 24.03 -2.42
N GLU A 173 3.04 25.31 -2.25
CA GLU A 173 1.83 25.91 -2.84
C GLU A 173 1.72 25.63 -4.34
N GLY A 174 0.56 25.17 -4.79
CA GLY A 174 0.25 24.88 -6.18
C GLY A 174 0.86 23.57 -6.71
N ARG A 175 1.53 22.77 -5.87
CA ARG A 175 2.31 21.60 -6.33
C ARG A 175 1.63 20.24 -6.12
N ILE A 176 0.37 20.21 -5.69
CA ILE A 176 -0.35 18.93 -5.47
C ILE A 176 -0.32 18.07 -6.73
N ALA A 177 -0.66 18.63 -7.90
CA ALA A 177 -0.71 17.87 -9.16
C ALA A 177 0.65 17.25 -9.53
N GLU A 178 1.74 18.02 -9.42
CA GLU A 178 3.10 17.51 -9.65
C GLU A 178 3.45 16.39 -8.68
N ARG A 179 3.11 16.57 -7.40
CA ARG A 179 3.43 15.59 -6.34
C ARG A 179 2.63 14.29 -6.52
N ILE A 180 1.39 14.36 -6.97
CA ILE A 180 0.56 13.21 -7.33
C ILE A 180 1.14 12.46 -8.54
N LYS A 181 1.57 13.19 -9.58
CA LYS A 181 2.24 12.58 -10.74
C LYS A 181 3.52 11.86 -10.33
N GLN A 182 4.30 12.45 -9.43
CA GLN A 182 5.50 11.81 -8.89
C GLN A 182 5.16 10.51 -8.15
N GLN A 183 4.15 10.52 -7.27
CA GLN A 183 3.73 9.30 -6.55
C GLN A 183 3.25 8.18 -7.46
N SER A 184 2.55 8.55 -8.54
CA SER A 184 2.10 7.64 -9.58
C SER A 184 3.30 7.00 -10.28
N LYS A 185 4.29 7.81 -10.65
CA LYS A 185 5.53 7.32 -11.26
C LYS A 185 6.32 6.39 -10.33
N ASP A 186 6.44 6.78 -9.07
CA ASP A 186 7.17 6.02 -8.04
C ASP A 186 6.37 4.80 -7.54
N GLN A 187 5.11 4.67 -7.94
CA GLN A 187 4.16 3.66 -7.45
C GLN A 187 4.16 3.52 -5.93
N TYR A 188 4.08 4.67 -5.24
CA TYR A 188 4.36 4.77 -3.81
C TYR A 188 3.62 3.71 -2.97
N GLY A 189 4.35 2.84 -2.28
CA GLY A 189 3.78 1.82 -1.41
C GLY A 189 3.25 0.57 -2.14
N SER A 190 3.58 0.37 -3.41
CA SER A 190 3.19 -0.83 -4.19
C SER A 190 3.91 -2.10 -3.77
N TYR A 191 5.09 -2.00 -3.14
CA TYR A 191 5.91 -3.15 -2.83
C TYR A 191 5.66 -3.70 -1.44
N TYR A 192 5.81 -5.01 -1.29
CA TYR A 192 5.78 -5.75 -0.03
C TYR A 192 6.71 -6.97 -0.10
N LYS A 193 6.82 -7.72 0.99
CA LYS A 193 7.73 -8.87 1.12
C LYS A 193 6.92 -10.10 1.45
N ILE A 194 7.22 -11.23 0.84
CA ILE A 194 6.59 -12.52 1.20
C ILE A 194 7.66 -13.38 1.84
N ASN A 195 7.40 -13.91 3.05
CA ASN A 195 8.35 -14.74 3.80
C ASN A 195 9.77 -14.14 3.97
N GLY A 196 9.90 -12.80 3.88
CA GLY A 196 11.17 -12.10 3.94
C GLY A 196 11.84 -11.86 2.59
N ASP A 197 11.35 -12.48 1.51
CA ASP A 197 11.86 -12.32 0.15
C ASP A 197 11.33 -11.03 -0.50
N TRP A 198 12.22 -10.36 -1.25
CA TRP A 198 12.03 -9.03 -1.82
C TRP A 198 11.95 -9.05 -3.35
N PRO A 199 11.33 -8.04 -3.96
CA PRO A 199 10.07 -7.43 -3.57
C PRO A 199 8.95 -7.95 -4.48
N VAL A 200 7.75 -8.13 -3.92
CA VAL A 200 6.53 -8.32 -4.73
C VAL A 200 5.84 -6.98 -4.89
N GLN A 201 5.30 -6.70 -6.07
CA GLN A 201 4.67 -5.43 -6.42
C GLN A 201 3.18 -5.63 -6.73
N ASP A 202 2.32 -4.88 -6.05
CA ASP A 202 0.91 -4.80 -6.41
C ASP A 202 0.68 -3.85 -7.59
N GLU A 203 -0.27 -4.21 -8.46
CA GLU A 203 -0.74 -3.35 -9.56
C GLU A 203 -1.61 -2.18 -9.07
N GLY A 204 -1.80 -1.18 -9.94
CA GLY A 204 -2.74 -0.07 -9.72
C GLY A 204 -2.24 1.05 -8.80
N PHE A 205 -0.96 1.04 -8.44
CA PHE A 205 -0.30 2.13 -7.70
C PHE A 205 0.25 3.23 -8.62
N ASP A 206 0.08 3.09 -9.92
CA ASP A 206 0.56 3.97 -10.99
C ASP A 206 -0.43 5.09 -11.37
N ASP A 207 -1.61 5.15 -10.74
CA ASP A 207 -2.64 6.16 -10.98
C ASP A 207 -3.14 6.79 -9.66
N TYR A 208 -2.26 7.57 -9.01
CA TYR A 208 -2.65 8.36 -7.85
C TYR A 208 -3.50 9.56 -8.26
N SER A 209 -4.50 9.87 -7.44
CA SER A 209 -5.31 11.08 -7.54
C SER A 209 -5.50 11.72 -6.17
N ALA A 210 -5.52 13.05 -6.16
CA ALA A 210 -5.84 13.81 -4.96
C ALA A 210 -7.36 13.88 -4.76
N LEU A 211 -7.77 13.69 -3.51
CA LEU A 211 -9.16 13.68 -3.07
C LEU A 211 -9.56 15.06 -2.57
N GLN A 212 -10.85 15.40 -2.72
CA GLN A 212 -11.39 16.63 -2.16
C GLN A 212 -11.39 16.54 -0.63
N ILE A 213 -10.88 17.57 0.02
CA ILE A 213 -11.01 17.79 1.46
C ILE A 213 -12.01 18.92 1.66
N TYR A 214 -13.07 18.67 2.41
CA TYR A 214 -14.11 19.67 2.66
C TYR A 214 -13.81 20.39 3.98
N LEU A 215 -13.95 21.72 3.95
CA LEU A 215 -13.92 22.51 5.18
C LEU A 215 -15.24 22.32 5.94
N PRO A 216 -15.18 22.23 7.28
CA PRO A 216 -16.37 22.26 8.13
C PRO A 216 -17.18 23.54 7.92
N VAL A 217 -18.50 23.46 8.08
CA VAL A 217 -19.40 24.63 7.95
C VAL A 217 -19.01 25.75 8.93
N ASN A 218 -18.53 25.39 10.12
CA ASN A 218 -18.09 26.32 11.16
C ASN A 218 -16.59 26.68 11.07
N HIS A 219 -15.93 26.42 9.94
CA HIS A 219 -14.51 26.76 9.76
C HIS A 219 -14.26 28.26 9.93
N HIS A 220 -13.36 28.63 10.83
CA HIS A 220 -13.16 30.02 11.19
C HIS A 220 -12.42 30.81 10.08
N LYS A 221 -12.89 32.01 9.75
CA LYS A 221 -12.33 32.83 8.65
C LYS A 221 -10.87 33.21 8.86
N MET A 222 -10.45 33.38 10.12
CA MET A 222 -9.06 33.68 10.47
C MET A 222 -8.14 32.45 10.49
N SER A 223 -8.69 31.25 10.27
CA SER A 223 -7.86 30.04 10.20
C SER A 223 -6.80 30.18 9.10
N PRO A 224 -5.55 29.77 9.38
CA PRO A 224 -4.48 29.72 8.38
C PRO A 224 -4.73 28.65 7.30
N VAL A 225 -5.72 27.78 7.49
CA VAL A 225 -6.11 26.71 6.58
C VAL A 225 -7.25 27.19 5.67
N LYS A 226 -7.12 26.94 4.37
CA LYS A 226 -8.13 27.22 3.35
C LYS A 226 -8.33 26.00 2.46
N ALA A 227 -9.55 25.83 1.95
CA ALA A 227 -9.81 24.82 0.93
C ALA A 227 -9.08 25.18 -0.37
N SER A 228 -8.56 24.17 -1.04
CA SER A 228 -8.16 24.25 -2.45
C SER A 228 -8.93 23.20 -3.26
N SER A 229 -8.76 23.19 -4.58
CA SER A 229 -9.52 22.31 -5.50
C SER A 229 -9.29 20.81 -5.27
N ARG A 230 -8.18 20.42 -4.63
CA ARG A 230 -7.78 19.02 -4.41
C ARG A 230 -7.03 18.83 -3.08
N GLY A 231 -7.30 19.67 -2.09
CA GLY A 231 -6.61 19.62 -0.81
C GLY A 231 -6.89 20.84 0.06
N LEU A 232 -5.91 21.16 0.91
CA LEU A 232 -5.90 22.33 1.76
C LEU A 232 -4.67 23.18 1.45
N THR A 233 -4.81 24.49 1.44
CA THR A 233 -3.68 25.42 1.46
C THR A 233 -3.53 25.97 2.88
N VAL A 234 -2.32 25.91 3.40
CA VAL A 234 -1.95 26.32 4.75
C VAL A 234 -0.94 27.45 4.65
N THR A 235 -1.26 28.58 5.27
CA THR A 235 -0.32 29.71 5.38
C THR A 235 0.42 29.59 6.71
N LEU A 236 1.70 29.24 6.67
CA LEU A 236 2.53 29.09 7.86
C LEU A 236 2.82 30.47 8.47
N PRO A 237 3.03 30.58 9.80
CA PRO A 237 3.49 31.82 10.39
C PRO A 237 4.90 32.17 9.91
N GLU A 238 5.22 33.47 9.84
CA GLU A 238 6.55 33.97 9.53
C GLU A 238 7.59 33.35 10.46
N GLY A 239 8.75 32.98 9.89
CA GLY A 239 9.81 32.28 10.62
C GLY A 239 9.64 30.76 10.75
N MET A 240 8.45 30.21 10.49
CA MET A 240 8.27 28.75 10.44
C MET A 240 8.75 28.20 9.09
N THR A 241 9.77 27.33 9.14
CA THR A 241 10.32 26.68 7.95
C THR A 241 9.45 25.51 7.48
N ARG A 242 9.62 25.14 6.21
CA ARG A 242 8.98 23.96 5.61
C ARG A 242 9.26 22.69 6.42
N GLN A 243 10.53 22.48 6.79
CA GLN A 243 10.97 21.28 7.51
C GLN A 243 10.40 21.21 8.92
N GLN A 244 10.34 22.34 9.64
CA GLN A 244 9.70 22.40 10.96
C GLN A 244 8.22 22.00 10.86
N PHE A 245 7.49 22.55 9.88
CA PHE A 245 6.10 22.20 9.66
C PHE A 245 5.92 20.72 9.30
N SER A 246 6.62 20.21 8.28
CA SER A 246 6.47 18.81 7.85
C SER A 246 6.80 17.82 8.97
N ARG A 247 7.83 18.10 9.78
CA ARG A 247 8.17 17.27 10.94
C ARG A 247 7.07 17.31 12.02
N ALA A 248 6.55 18.48 12.35
CA ALA A 248 5.46 18.62 13.31
C ALA A 248 4.18 17.94 12.81
N PHE A 249 3.89 18.08 11.51
CA PHE A 249 2.75 17.46 10.84
C PHE A 249 2.82 15.93 10.88
N GLN A 250 3.94 15.34 10.46
CA GLN A 250 4.15 13.89 10.55
C GLN A 250 4.06 13.39 12.01
N LYS A 251 4.65 14.14 12.97
CA LYS A 251 4.59 13.78 14.39
C LYS A 251 3.15 13.77 14.90
N ARG A 252 2.34 14.78 14.57
CA ARG A 252 0.92 14.84 15.01
C ARG A 252 0.05 13.79 14.32
N LEU A 253 0.37 13.39 13.09
CA LEU A 253 -0.32 12.29 12.40
C LEU A 253 0.14 10.89 12.83
N ALA A 254 1.17 10.78 13.68
CA ALA A 254 1.72 9.47 14.07
C ALA A 254 0.67 8.54 14.71
N SER A 255 -0.30 9.09 15.46
CA SER A 255 -1.38 8.31 16.08
C SER A 255 -2.27 7.58 15.10
N CYS A 256 -2.43 8.10 13.87
CA CYS A 256 -3.16 7.47 12.79
C CYS A 256 -2.24 6.96 11.68
N SER A 257 -0.92 6.91 11.90
CA SER A 257 0.02 6.31 10.96
C SER A 257 -0.26 4.83 10.81
N TRP A 258 -0.27 4.34 9.57
CA TRP A 258 -0.36 2.92 9.26
C TRP A 258 0.75 2.12 9.98
N LEU A 259 1.98 2.64 9.91
CA LEU A 259 3.15 1.98 10.48
C LEU A 259 3.10 1.88 12.01
N GLU A 260 2.49 2.84 12.67
CA GLU A 260 2.35 2.82 14.13
C GLU A 260 1.13 2.01 14.54
N TRP A 261 0.00 2.20 13.86
CA TRP A 261 -1.23 1.50 14.19
C TRP A 261 -1.10 -0.02 14.04
N ARG A 262 -0.43 -0.52 12.99
CA ARG A 262 -0.26 -1.97 12.76
C ARG A 262 0.46 -2.70 13.91
N LYS A 263 1.18 -1.97 14.77
CA LYS A 263 1.92 -2.51 15.92
C LYS A 263 1.05 -2.60 17.19
N THR A 264 -0.15 -2.03 17.16
CA THR A 264 -1.05 -1.99 18.33
C THR A 264 -1.79 -3.32 18.53
N GLU A 265 -2.21 -3.59 19.77
CA GLU A 265 -3.02 -4.78 20.09
C GLU A 265 -4.32 -4.83 19.28
N ASP A 266 -4.97 -3.68 19.07
CA ASP A 266 -6.20 -3.58 18.28
C ASP A 266 -5.99 -3.98 16.82
N ALA A 267 -4.84 -3.59 16.23
CA ALA A 267 -4.50 -3.98 14.87
C ALA A 267 -4.16 -5.46 14.76
N LEU A 268 -3.35 -5.98 15.69
CA LEU A 268 -3.03 -7.41 15.74
C LEU A 268 -4.28 -8.27 15.88
N ALA A 269 -5.20 -7.87 16.76
CA ALA A 269 -6.51 -8.52 16.92
C ALA A 269 -7.38 -8.39 15.67
N HIS A 270 -7.31 -7.26 14.95
CA HIS A 270 -7.98 -7.09 13.67
C HIS A 270 -7.44 -8.04 12.60
N PHE A 271 -6.12 -8.10 12.41
CA PHE A 271 -5.49 -8.95 11.40
C PHE A 271 -5.75 -10.44 11.67
N ALA A 272 -5.59 -10.89 12.92
CA ALA A 272 -5.88 -12.26 13.31
C ALA A 272 -7.34 -12.65 13.02
N ARG A 273 -8.30 -11.77 13.35
CA ARG A 273 -9.73 -12.02 13.12
C ARG A 273 -10.08 -12.11 11.63
N ARG A 274 -9.41 -11.31 10.80
CA ARG A 274 -9.66 -11.26 9.36
C ARG A 274 -8.83 -12.26 8.57
N ASN A 275 -8.00 -13.07 9.24
CA ASN A 275 -7.06 -13.99 8.61
C ASN A 275 -6.20 -13.29 7.54
N ILE A 276 -5.74 -12.08 7.86
CA ILE A 276 -4.92 -11.27 6.95
C ILE A 276 -3.48 -11.80 6.99
N ASN A 277 -2.90 -12.03 5.80
CA ASN A 277 -1.48 -12.33 5.67
C ASN A 277 -0.66 -11.12 6.16
N GLN A 278 0.27 -11.33 7.10
CA GLN A 278 1.06 -10.23 7.64
C GLN A 278 2.11 -9.68 6.66
N ASP A 279 2.52 -10.50 5.69
CA ASP A 279 3.51 -10.15 4.66
C ASP A 279 3.07 -8.95 3.81
N VAL A 280 1.76 -8.78 3.59
CA VAL A 280 1.21 -7.68 2.78
C VAL A 280 0.99 -6.39 3.58
N ILE A 281 1.18 -6.42 4.90
CA ILE A 281 0.92 -5.28 5.78
C ILE A 281 2.03 -4.23 5.62
N ASP A 282 3.28 -4.67 5.56
CA ASP A 282 4.42 -3.78 5.41
C ASP A 282 4.58 -3.36 3.95
N ARG A 283 4.55 -2.04 3.72
CA ARG A 283 4.58 -1.44 2.38
C ARG A 283 5.86 -0.67 2.15
N TYR A 284 6.36 -0.75 0.92
CA TYR A 284 7.60 -0.17 0.47
C TYR A 284 7.45 0.51 -0.89
N THR A 285 8.40 1.38 -1.21
CA THR A 285 8.51 2.08 -2.49
C THR A 285 9.92 1.88 -3.00
N ASP A 286 10.07 1.53 -4.27
CA ASP A 286 11.37 1.54 -4.94
C ASP A 286 11.61 2.90 -5.59
N TYR A 287 12.62 3.64 -5.12
CA TYR A 287 13.08 4.89 -5.70
C TYR A 287 14.25 4.71 -6.66
N GLY A 288 14.58 3.46 -6.96
CA GLY A 288 15.63 3.05 -7.86
C GLY A 288 15.56 3.69 -9.23
N ALA A 289 16.72 3.82 -9.87
CA ALA A 289 16.86 4.31 -11.23
C ALA A 289 17.71 3.35 -12.06
N GLY A 290 17.20 2.93 -13.21
CA GLY A 290 17.86 1.94 -14.06
C GLY A 290 17.88 0.57 -13.37
N GLU A 291 19.07 -0.01 -13.21
CA GLU A 291 19.28 -1.31 -12.59
C GLU A 291 19.45 -1.24 -11.06
N ASN A 292 19.50 -0.04 -10.48
CA ASN A 292 19.67 0.13 -9.03
C ASN A 292 18.30 0.12 -8.34
N THR A 293 18.12 -0.75 -7.35
CA THR A 293 16.97 -0.71 -6.44
C THR A 293 17.26 0.17 -5.22
N ASP A 294 16.32 1.03 -4.84
CA ASP A 294 16.36 1.82 -3.59
C ASP A 294 15.02 1.70 -2.87
N ILE A 295 14.85 0.56 -2.20
CA ILE A 295 13.59 0.19 -1.56
C ILE A 295 13.52 0.78 -0.15
N THR A 296 12.57 1.70 0.05
CA THR A 296 12.33 2.39 1.33
C THR A 296 10.92 2.14 1.83
N GLN A 297 10.74 2.04 3.15
CA GLN A 297 9.43 1.83 3.76
C GLN A 297 8.48 3.01 3.49
N ALA A 298 7.23 2.71 3.14
CA ALA A 298 6.20 3.70 2.92
C ALA A 298 5.68 4.24 4.26
N THR A 299 6.12 5.45 4.63
CA THR A 299 5.82 6.09 5.91
C THR A 299 4.62 7.04 5.88
N GLU A 300 4.10 7.38 4.71
CA GLU A 300 3.06 8.40 4.52
C GLU A 300 1.68 7.77 4.26
N LEU A 301 1.46 6.53 4.69
CA LEU A 301 0.15 5.88 4.70
C LEU A 301 -0.49 6.05 6.07
N TYR A 302 -1.75 6.49 6.10
CA TYR A 302 -2.47 6.82 7.33
C TYR A 302 -3.88 6.22 7.31
N CYS A 303 -4.32 5.77 8.47
CA CYS A 303 -5.69 5.33 8.72
C CYS A 303 -6.60 6.56 8.85
N ILE A 304 -7.31 6.90 7.77
CA ILE A 304 -8.22 8.06 7.68
C ILE A 304 -9.42 7.73 6.80
N ARG A 305 -10.61 8.19 7.17
CA ARG A 305 -11.85 8.06 6.38
C ARG A 305 -12.15 9.41 5.74
N ASN A 306 -11.69 9.61 4.50
CA ASN A 306 -11.78 10.90 3.83
C ASN A 306 -13.23 11.34 3.51
N GLU A 307 -14.18 10.41 3.58
CA GLU A 307 -15.62 10.61 3.46
C GLU A 307 -16.29 11.00 4.78
N VAL A 308 -15.61 10.85 5.92
CA VAL A 308 -16.13 11.18 7.24
C VAL A 308 -15.71 12.59 7.61
N GLU A 309 -16.70 13.49 7.77
CA GLU A 309 -16.47 14.91 8.08
C GLU A 309 -15.60 15.10 9.34
N GLU A 310 -15.77 14.24 10.34
CA GLU A 310 -14.99 14.29 11.59
C GLU A 310 -13.49 14.08 11.34
N ASP A 311 -13.10 13.13 10.49
CA ASP A 311 -11.68 12.90 10.20
C ASP A 311 -11.06 14.09 9.46
N CYS A 312 -11.83 14.73 8.56
CA CYS A 312 -11.41 15.96 7.90
C CYS A 312 -11.29 17.15 8.88
N LYS A 313 -12.25 17.31 9.81
CA LYS A 313 -12.18 18.30 10.91
C LYS A 313 -10.90 18.12 11.72
N ARG A 314 -10.60 16.89 12.08
CA ARG A 314 -9.41 16.54 12.87
C ARG A 314 -8.12 16.83 12.12
N LEU A 315 -8.06 16.55 10.82
CA LEU A 315 -6.90 16.91 10.00
C LEU A 315 -6.66 18.43 10.00
N ILE A 316 -7.73 19.24 9.89
CA ILE A 316 -7.63 20.70 9.96
C ILE A 316 -7.17 21.14 11.35
N ALA A 317 -7.77 20.58 12.41
CA ALA A 317 -7.37 20.88 13.78
C ALA A 317 -5.91 20.51 14.05
N VAL A 318 -5.40 19.38 13.52
CA VAL A 318 -3.96 19.04 13.58
C VAL A 318 -3.10 20.17 13.03
N ILE A 319 -3.44 20.68 11.84
CA ILE A 319 -2.69 21.77 11.18
C ILE A 319 -2.76 23.05 12.01
N GLU A 320 -3.94 23.42 12.51
CA GLU A 320 -4.11 24.61 13.33
C GLU A 320 -3.34 24.50 14.65
N ASN A 321 -3.40 23.34 15.33
CA ASN A 321 -2.67 23.09 16.57
C ASN A 321 -1.16 23.25 16.36
N ILE A 322 -0.60 22.74 15.25
CA ILE A 322 0.82 22.93 14.93
C ILE A 322 1.19 24.42 14.83
N ILE A 323 0.32 25.23 14.20
CA ILE A 323 0.56 26.67 14.06
C ILE A 323 0.40 27.38 15.41
N LEU A 324 -0.60 26.99 16.21
CA LEU A 324 -0.84 27.58 17.54
C LEU A 324 0.27 27.22 18.53
N ASP A 325 0.76 25.97 18.52
CA ASP A 325 1.95 25.52 19.26
C ASP A 325 3.17 26.40 18.91
N GLN A 326 3.41 26.59 17.61
CA GLN A 326 4.54 27.39 17.11
C GLN A 326 4.48 28.86 17.58
N LEU A 327 3.27 29.40 17.77
CA LEU A 327 3.05 30.75 18.29
C LEU A 327 3.04 30.80 19.83
N GLY A 328 3.12 29.66 20.52
CA GLY A 328 2.97 29.55 21.97
C GLY A 328 1.60 30.05 22.42
N LEU A 329 0.54 29.53 21.80
CA LEU A 329 -0.86 29.84 22.11
C LEU A 329 -1.64 28.66 22.70
N ILE A 330 -1.05 27.46 22.66
CA ILE A 330 -1.52 26.24 23.32
C ILE A 330 -0.34 25.47 23.91
#